data_AF-A0A7C4H6B1-F1
#
_entry.id   AF-A0A7C4H6B1-F1
#
_cell.length_a   1.000
_cell.length_b   1.000
_cell.length_c   1.000
_cell.angle_alpha   90.00
_cell.angle_beta   90.00
_cell.angle_gamma   90.00
#
_symmetry.space_group_name_H-M   'P 1'
#
loop_
_entity.id
_entity.type
_entity.pdbx_description
1 polymer ?
#
loop_
_entity_poly.entity_id
_entity_poly.type
_entity_poly.pdbx_seq_one_letter_code
_entity_poly.pdbx_strand_id
1 'polypeptide(L)'
;MQPGFEEQMERIYAILGNPYKRKIISLLGEKGEVSFTELKNFLATSTGNLYYNLDGLAGFVAKNEKRKYYLTSEGERLYRFMIENEARLRSLIKGSGASHSFQQYIQRILVPEELLAVLYGQKILSIAVLAVSLAMIAITSLVSSQVCFMLEALSVGYASPPLALALSFSGMGCLLCVLAVASRLLGGAGRVTFNFV
;
A
#
# COMPACT_ATOMS: atom_id res chain seq x y z
N MET A 1 -13.23 -27.12 -38.88
CA MET A 1 -13.43 -26.72 -37.47
C MET A 1 -14.91 -26.84 -37.14
N GLN A 2 -15.32 -27.40 -36.00
CA GLN A 2 -16.74 -27.50 -35.64
C GLN A 2 -17.26 -26.14 -35.15
N PRO A 3 -18.33 -25.57 -35.75
CA PRO A 3 -18.79 -24.21 -35.47
C PRO A 3 -19.23 -23.96 -34.01
N GLY A 4 -19.61 -25.00 -33.25
CA GLY A 4 -20.02 -24.86 -31.85
C GLY A 4 -18.87 -24.63 -30.86
N PHE A 5 -17.63 -25.01 -31.20
CA PHE A 5 -16.49 -24.85 -30.30
C PHE A 5 -16.04 -23.38 -30.21
N GLU A 6 -15.95 -22.69 -31.36
CA GLU A 6 -15.57 -21.28 -31.43
C GLU A 6 -16.56 -20.39 -30.67
N GLU A 7 -17.86 -20.62 -30.84
CA GLU A 7 -18.90 -19.85 -30.12
C GLU A 7 -18.80 -20.07 -28.59
N GLN A 8 -18.50 -21.29 -28.15
CA GLN A 8 -18.31 -21.58 -26.74
C GLN A 8 -17.04 -20.90 -26.19
N MET A 9 -15.97 -20.87 -26.98
CA MET A 9 -14.72 -20.21 -26.63
C MET A 9 -14.90 -18.69 -26.49
N GLU A 10 -15.61 -18.07 -27.44
CA GLU A 10 -15.95 -16.63 -27.39
C GLU A 10 -16.75 -16.28 -26.13
N ARG A 11 -17.72 -17.12 -25.73
CA ARG A 11 -18.45 -16.94 -24.48
C ARG A 11 -17.53 -17.00 -23.27
N ILE A 12 -16.61 -17.97 -23.21
CA ILE A 12 -15.64 -18.09 -22.12
C ILE A 12 -14.75 -16.85 -22.07
N TYR A 13 -14.21 -16.39 -23.20
CA TYR A 13 -13.40 -15.18 -23.23
C TYR A 13 -14.19 -13.92 -22.83
N ALA A 14 -15.46 -13.80 -23.24
CA ALA A 14 -16.32 -12.70 -22.81
C ALA A 14 -16.58 -12.70 -21.30
N ILE A 15 -16.69 -13.88 -20.68
CA ILE A 15 -16.82 -14.02 -19.23
C ILE A 15 -15.51 -13.63 -18.53
N LEU A 16 -14.39 -14.19 -19.00
CA LEU A 16 -13.06 -13.92 -18.44
C LEU A 16 -12.64 -12.47 -18.63
N GLY A 17 -13.11 -11.77 -19.66
CA GLY A 17 -12.84 -10.34 -19.88
C GLY A 17 -13.60 -9.42 -18.91
N ASN A 18 -14.75 -9.83 -18.39
CA ASN A 18 -15.61 -8.97 -17.57
C ASN A 18 -15.40 -9.20 -16.05
N PRO A 19 -14.99 -8.16 -15.29
CA PRO A 19 -14.70 -8.30 -13.86
C PRO A 19 -15.92 -8.66 -13.00
N TYR A 20 -17.12 -8.21 -13.36
CA TYR A 20 -18.35 -8.55 -12.64
C TYR A 20 -18.68 -10.03 -12.82
N LYS A 21 -18.60 -10.54 -14.05
CA LYS A 21 -18.85 -11.95 -14.34
C LYS A 21 -17.86 -12.86 -13.63
N ARG A 22 -16.57 -12.51 -13.62
CA ARG A 22 -15.55 -13.23 -12.84
C ARG A 22 -15.88 -13.27 -11.35
N LYS A 23 -16.22 -12.12 -10.76
CA LYS A 23 -16.61 -12.04 -9.34
C LYS A 23 -17.85 -12.85 -9.01
N ILE A 24 -18.85 -12.90 -9.90
CA ILE A 24 -20.04 -13.73 -9.73
C ILE A 24 -19.65 -15.21 -9.68
N ILE A 25 -18.87 -15.68 -10.66
CA ILE A 25 -18.40 -17.08 -10.73
C ILE A 25 -17.59 -17.43 -9.49
N SER A 26 -16.64 -16.58 -9.07
CA SER A 26 -15.85 -16.81 -7.85
C SER A 26 -16.72 -16.89 -6.60
N LEU A 27 -17.63 -15.94 -6.39
CA LEU A 27 -18.49 -15.93 -5.20
C LEU A 27 -19.38 -17.17 -5.13
N LEU A 28 -19.96 -17.58 -6.26
CA LEU A 28 -20.80 -18.77 -6.33
C LEU A 28 -19.98 -20.05 -6.15
N GLY A 29 -18.76 -20.12 -6.68
CA GLY A 29 -17.87 -21.26 -6.46
C GLY A 29 -17.37 -21.38 -5.01
N GLU A 30 -17.23 -20.26 -4.30
CA GLU A 30 -16.84 -20.24 -2.89
C GLU A 30 -18.00 -20.57 -1.93
N LYS A 31 -19.20 -20.04 -2.20
CA LYS A 31 -20.37 -20.16 -1.30
C LYS A 31 -21.37 -21.25 -1.72
N GLY A 32 -21.26 -21.78 -2.93
CA GLY A 32 -22.21 -22.72 -3.53
C GLY A 32 -23.48 -22.03 -4.05
N GLU A 33 -24.29 -21.48 -3.14
CA GLU A 33 -25.56 -20.82 -3.49
C GLU A 33 -25.71 -19.43 -2.87
N VAL A 34 -26.11 -18.44 -3.67
CA VAL A 34 -26.21 -17.04 -3.22
C VAL A 34 -27.48 -16.40 -3.75
N SER A 35 -28.18 -15.61 -2.92
CA SER A 35 -29.38 -14.87 -3.34
C SER A 35 -29.06 -13.67 -4.23
N PHE A 36 -30.08 -13.16 -4.94
CA PHE A 36 -29.93 -11.95 -5.76
C PHE A 36 -29.42 -10.75 -4.95
N THR A 37 -29.97 -10.55 -3.75
CA THR A 37 -29.61 -9.42 -2.87
C THR A 37 -28.17 -9.53 -2.40
N GLU A 38 -27.70 -10.73 -2.05
CA GLU A 38 -26.30 -10.96 -1.66
C GLU A 38 -25.34 -10.70 -2.83
N LEU A 39 -25.67 -11.18 -4.04
CA LEU A 39 -24.88 -10.89 -5.25
C LEU A 39 -24.82 -9.39 -5.53
N LYS A 40 -25.96 -8.70 -5.48
CA LYS A 40 -26.05 -7.25 -5.71
C LYS A 40 -25.20 -6.47 -4.71
N ASN A 41 -25.29 -6.83 -3.43
CA ASN A 41 -24.57 -6.17 -2.36
C ASN A 41 -23.06 -6.44 -2.47
N PHE A 42 -22.66 -7.68 -2.73
CA PHE A 42 -21.26 -8.06 -2.91
C PHE A 42 -20.60 -7.33 -4.09
N LEU A 43 -21.32 -7.19 -5.20
CA LEU A 43 -20.81 -6.52 -6.40
C LEU A 43 -20.96 -5.00 -6.36
N ALA A 44 -21.66 -4.45 -5.37
CA ALA A 44 -22.01 -3.03 -5.24
C ALA A 44 -22.53 -2.43 -6.56
N THR A 45 -23.52 -3.10 -7.17
CA THR A 45 -24.01 -2.73 -8.51
C THR A 45 -25.53 -2.50 -8.58
N SER A 46 -25.99 -1.92 -9.69
CA SER A 46 -27.41 -1.67 -9.92
C SER A 46 -28.15 -2.96 -10.28
N THR A 47 -29.46 -2.98 -10.04
CA THR A 47 -30.31 -4.14 -10.34
C THR A 47 -30.22 -4.52 -11.83
N GLY A 48 -30.31 -3.54 -12.73
CA GLY A 48 -30.22 -3.77 -14.18
C GLY A 48 -28.86 -4.30 -14.63
N ASN A 49 -27.77 -3.78 -14.08
CA ASN A 49 -26.44 -4.28 -14.42
C ASN A 49 -26.23 -5.72 -13.92
N LEU A 50 -26.77 -6.08 -12.75
CA LEU A 50 -26.69 -7.45 -12.26
C LEU A 50 -27.45 -8.42 -13.18
N TYR A 51 -28.66 -8.05 -13.63
CA TYR A 51 -29.41 -8.87 -14.60
C TYR A 51 -28.63 -9.03 -15.90
N TYR A 52 -28.08 -7.96 -16.47
CA TYR A 52 -27.27 -8.03 -17.68
C TYR A 52 -26.06 -8.99 -17.54
N ASN A 53 -25.37 -8.95 -16.40
CA ASN A 53 -24.24 -9.84 -16.17
C ASN A 53 -24.67 -11.30 -15.96
N LEU A 54 -25.80 -11.55 -15.28
CA LEU A 54 -26.36 -12.89 -15.09
C LEU A 54 -26.86 -13.50 -16.40
N ASP A 55 -27.50 -12.71 -17.27
CA ASP A 55 -27.90 -13.16 -18.61
C ASP A 55 -26.68 -13.54 -19.45
N GLY A 56 -25.63 -12.73 -19.36
CA GLY A 56 -24.33 -13.04 -19.97
C GLY A 56 -23.55 -14.19 -19.32
N LEU A 57 -24.13 -14.85 -18.30
CA LEU A 57 -23.63 -16.06 -17.64
C LEU A 57 -24.60 -17.25 -17.81
N ALA A 58 -25.61 -17.13 -18.67
CA ALA A 58 -26.52 -18.22 -18.99
C ALA A 58 -25.75 -19.47 -19.43
N GLY A 59 -26.13 -20.62 -18.86
CA GLY A 59 -25.44 -21.91 -19.08
C GLY A 59 -24.24 -22.15 -18.15
N PHE A 60 -23.72 -21.13 -17.48
CA PHE A 60 -22.70 -21.25 -16.43
C PHE A 60 -23.30 -21.09 -15.03
N VAL A 61 -24.28 -20.19 -14.89
CA VAL A 61 -25.02 -19.93 -13.66
C VAL A 61 -26.48 -20.31 -13.85
N ALA A 62 -27.05 -20.99 -12.86
CA ALA A 62 -28.47 -21.35 -12.82
C ALA A 62 -29.12 -20.80 -11.55
N LYS A 63 -30.46 -20.78 -11.52
CA LYS A 63 -31.26 -20.35 -10.39
C LYS A 63 -32.11 -21.51 -9.89
N ASN A 64 -32.07 -21.77 -8.58
CA ASN A 64 -32.83 -22.84 -7.97
C ASN A 64 -34.25 -22.40 -7.58
N GLU A 65 -35.06 -23.33 -7.08
CA GLU A 65 -36.43 -23.09 -6.63
C GLU A 65 -36.51 -22.06 -5.49
N LYS A 66 -35.47 -21.98 -4.66
CA LYS A 66 -35.33 -21.00 -3.57
C LYS A 66 -34.91 -19.61 -4.05
N ARG A 67 -34.89 -19.37 -5.36
CA ARG A 67 -34.45 -18.13 -6.02
C ARG A 67 -32.99 -17.76 -5.72
N LYS A 68 -32.15 -18.73 -5.35
CA LYS A 68 -30.70 -18.56 -5.22
C LYS A 68 -30.01 -18.99 -6.50
N TYR A 69 -28.93 -18.31 -6.81
CA TYR A 69 -28.05 -18.60 -7.94
C TYR A 69 -26.96 -19.57 -7.50
N TYR A 70 -26.55 -20.46 -8.40
CA TYR A 70 -25.51 -21.46 -8.17
C TYR A 70 -24.77 -21.77 -9.49
N LEU A 71 -23.58 -22.36 -9.39
CA LEU A 71 -22.82 -22.78 -10.57
C LEU A 71 -23.38 -24.08 -11.15
N THR A 72 -23.51 -24.11 -12.48
CA THR A 72 -23.74 -25.35 -13.22
C THR A 72 -22.44 -26.17 -13.31
N SER A 73 -22.49 -27.38 -13.88
CA SER A 73 -21.29 -28.18 -14.15
C SER A 73 -20.24 -27.44 -14.99
N GLU A 74 -20.67 -26.67 -15.99
CA GLU A 74 -19.78 -25.85 -16.82
C GLU A 74 -19.26 -24.63 -16.05
N GLY A 75 -20.10 -24.02 -15.20
CA GLY A 75 -19.69 -22.96 -14.28
C GLY A 75 -18.59 -23.41 -13.31
N GLU A 76 -18.72 -24.60 -12.74
CA GLU A 76 -17.74 -25.22 -11.84
C GLU A 76 -16.41 -25.53 -12.53
N ARG A 77 -16.44 -25.94 -13.79
CA ARG A 77 -15.22 -26.12 -14.61
C ARG A 77 -14.53 -24.79 -14.85
N LEU A 78 -15.29 -23.75 -15.20
CA LEU A 78 -14.76 -22.41 -15.42
C LEU A 78 -14.18 -21.81 -14.14
N TYR A 79 -14.85 -21.98 -13.00
CA TYR A 79 -14.36 -21.55 -11.69
C TYR A 79 -13.02 -22.20 -11.34
N ARG A 80 -12.91 -23.53 -11.48
CA ARG A 80 -11.64 -24.24 -11.25
C ARG A 80 -10.53 -23.75 -12.18
N PHE A 81 -10.83 -23.58 -13.47
CA PHE A 81 -9.90 -23.00 -14.42
C PHE A 81 -9.43 -21.59 -13.97
N MET A 82 -10.34 -20.74 -13.48
CA MET A 82 -9.98 -19.41 -13.00
C MET A 82 -9.01 -19.45 -11.81
N ILE A 83 -9.26 -20.29 -10.80
CA ILE A 83 -8.39 -20.39 -9.61
C ILE A 83 -6.99 -20.90 -9.99
N GLU A 84 -6.91 -21.97 -10.78
CA GLU A 84 -5.64 -22.56 -11.18
C GLU A 84 -4.80 -21.57 -12.00
N ASN A 85 -5.44 -20.84 -12.92
CA ASN A 85 -4.74 -19.86 -13.75
C ASN A 85 -4.43 -18.57 -13.00
N GLU A 86 -5.23 -18.13 -12.03
CA GLU A 86 -4.87 -16.99 -11.18
C GLU A 86 -3.62 -17.29 -10.36
N ALA A 87 -3.51 -18.50 -9.79
CA ALA A 87 -2.30 -18.91 -9.07
C ALA A 87 -1.05 -18.89 -9.96
N ARG A 88 -1.17 -19.36 -11.22
CA ARG A 88 -0.10 -19.31 -12.22
C ARG A 88 0.21 -17.88 -12.67
N LEU A 89 -0.79 -17.07 -12.96
CA LEU A 89 -0.60 -15.66 -13.34
C LEU A 89 0.03 -14.87 -12.20
N ARG A 90 -0.37 -15.13 -10.95
CA ARG A 90 0.23 -14.51 -9.77
C ARG A 90 1.70 -14.89 -9.63
N SER A 91 2.11 -16.13 -9.92
CA SER A 91 3.53 -16.50 -9.91
C SER A 91 4.31 -15.84 -11.05
N LEU A 92 3.71 -15.66 -12.22
CA LEU A 92 4.32 -14.93 -13.35
C LEU A 92 4.47 -13.43 -13.06
N ILE A 93 3.43 -12.77 -12.52
CA ILE A 93 3.46 -11.35 -12.17
C ILE A 93 4.40 -11.09 -10.98
N LYS A 94 4.42 -11.99 -9.99
CA LYS A 94 5.30 -11.89 -8.81
C LYS A 94 6.75 -12.27 -9.12
N GLY A 95 7.02 -12.86 -10.29
CA GLY A 95 8.35 -13.27 -10.76
C GLY A 95 9.25 -12.15 -11.32
N SER A 96 8.82 -10.89 -11.32
CA SER A 96 9.59 -9.77 -11.90
C SER A 96 9.82 -8.57 -10.95
N GLY A 97 9.47 -8.67 -9.67
CA GLY A 97 9.47 -7.52 -8.77
C GLY A 97 10.16 -7.79 -7.44
N ALA A 98 11.44 -7.43 -7.34
CA ALA A 98 12.15 -7.17 -6.09
C ALA A 98 11.57 -5.92 -5.36
N SER A 99 10.24 -5.86 -5.23
CA SER A 99 9.46 -4.70 -4.79
C SER A 99 8.31 -5.12 -3.88
N HIS A 100 8.56 -6.07 -2.98
CA HIS A 100 7.72 -6.30 -1.80
C HIS A 100 8.52 -6.13 -0.49
N SER A 101 9.84 -6.25 -0.55
CA SER A 101 10.75 -5.96 0.57
C SER A 101 11.06 -4.46 0.71
N PHE A 102 11.08 -3.70 -0.39
CA PHE A 102 11.42 -2.27 -0.35
C PHE A 102 10.27 -1.42 0.22
N GLN A 103 9.02 -1.80 -0.06
CA GLN A 103 7.84 -1.01 0.34
C GLN A 103 7.57 -1.08 1.85
N GLN A 104 7.76 -2.25 2.48
CA GLN A 104 7.59 -2.38 3.95
C GLN A 104 8.79 -1.87 4.75
N TYR A 105 9.98 -1.79 4.14
CA TYR A 105 11.17 -1.33 4.85
C TYR A 105 11.32 0.20 4.80
N ILE A 106 11.00 0.84 3.67
CA ILE A 106 11.16 2.29 3.54
C ILE A 106 10.11 3.08 4.32
N GLN A 107 8.88 2.60 4.41
CA GLN A 107 7.85 3.31 5.17
C GLN A 107 8.14 3.34 6.68
N ARG A 108 8.85 2.33 7.21
CA ARG A 108 9.18 2.25 8.63
C ARG A 108 10.48 2.97 9.00
N ILE A 109 11.40 3.14 8.03
CA ILE A 109 12.67 3.85 8.24
C ILE A 109 12.56 5.35 7.97
N LEU A 110 11.71 5.76 7.01
CA LEU A 110 11.69 7.14 6.52
C LEU A 110 10.76 8.03 7.34
N VAL A 111 9.67 7.49 7.89
CA VAL A 111 8.71 8.26 8.71
C VAL A 111 8.10 7.37 9.80
N PRO A 112 8.75 7.19 10.95
CA PRO A 112 8.11 6.56 12.11
C PRO A 112 6.92 7.41 12.59
N GLU A 113 5.71 6.95 12.31
CA GLU A 113 4.45 7.63 12.68
C GLU A 113 4.35 7.89 14.19
N GLU A 114 4.99 7.06 15.02
CA GLU A 114 5.07 7.24 16.47
C GLU A 114 5.85 8.50 16.87
N LEU A 115 6.90 8.85 16.13
CA LEU A 115 7.68 10.07 16.35
C LEU A 115 6.85 11.32 16.01
N LEU A 116 6.06 11.25 14.94
CA LEU A 116 5.12 12.31 14.56
C LEU A 116 3.98 12.46 15.55
N ALA A 117 3.40 11.35 16.04
CA ALA A 117 2.31 11.39 17.01
C ALA A 117 2.73 12.00 18.35
N VAL A 118 3.95 11.71 18.81
CA VAL A 118 4.51 12.30 20.04
C VAL A 118 4.89 13.78 19.81
N LEU A 119 5.44 14.14 18.64
CA LEU A 119 5.72 15.54 18.30
C LEU A 119 4.46 16.40 18.17
N TYR A 120 3.38 15.85 17.60
CA TYR A 120 2.11 16.57 17.37
C TYR A 120 1.16 16.55 18.58
N GLY A 121 1.31 15.59 19.50
CA GLY A 121 0.46 15.46 20.69
C GLY A 121 0.66 16.54 21.75
N GLN A 122 1.83 17.20 21.78
CA GLN A 122 2.13 18.27 22.73
C GLN A 122 2.62 19.54 22.03
N LYS A 123 1.79 20.59 22.05
CA LYS A 123 2.07 21.90 21.43
C LYS A 123 3.41 22.52 21.86
N ILE A 124 3.83 22.27 23.11
CA ILE A 124 5.08 22.83 23.69
C ILE A 124 6.32 22.14 23.09
N LEU A 125 6.26 20.83 22.83
CA LEU A 125 7.37 20.08 22.25
C LEU A 125 7.59 20.42 20.78
N SER A 126 6.52 20.65 20.01
CA SER A 126 6.63 21.10 18.61
C SER A 126 7.33 22.47 18.52
N ILE A 127 7.02 23.38 19.46
CA ILE A 127 7.66 24.70 19.55
C ILE A 127 9.13 24.59 19.97
N ALA A 128 9.44 23.72 20.94
CA ALA A 128 10.81 23.50 21.39
C ALA A 128 11.69 22.89 20.27
N VAL A 129 11.18 21.91 19.53
CA VAL A 129 11.88 21.30 18.38
C VAL A 129 12.08 22.33 17.27
N LEU A 130 11.07 23.15 16.96
CA LEU A 130 11.21 24.25 16.00
C LEU A 130 12.28 25.25 16.45
N ALA A 131 12.26 25.69 17.70
CA ALA A 131 13.24 26.64 18.24
C ALA A 131 14.67 26.09 18.19
N VAL A 132 14.86 24.80 18.52
CA VAL A 132 16.16 24.12 18.43
C VAL A 132 16.60 23.98 16.96
N SER A 133 15.69 23.63 16.05
CA SER A 133 16.02 23.56 14.63
C SER A 133 16.42 24.92 14.06
N LEU A 134 15.71 25.99 14.46
CA LEU A 134 16.03 27.36 14.05
C LEU A 134 17.36 27.83 14.64
N ALA A 135 17.65 27.51 15.90
CA ALA A 135 18.92 27.82 16.53
C ALA A 135 20.08 27.09 15.85
N MET A 136 19.90 25.82 15.49
CA MET A 136 20.91 25.04 14.74
C MET A 136 21.11 25.60 13.33
N ILE A 137 20.05 26.02 12.64
CA ILE A 137 20.14 26.70 11.34
C ILE A 137 20.84 28.06 11.49
N ALA A 138 20.56 28.83 12.54
CA ALA A 138 21.19 30.11 12.79
C ALA A 138 22.68 29.97 13.15
N ILE A 139 23.05 28.97 13.95
CA ILE A 139 24.44 28.69 14.32
C ILE A 139 25.22 28.21 13.10
N THR A 140 24.65 27.34 12.27
CA THR A 140 25.29 26.90 11.02
C THR A 140 25.39 28.03 10.00
N SER A 141 24.40 28.92 9.95
CA SER A 141 24.43 30.15 9.14
C SER A 141 25.46 31.18 9.64
N LEU A 142 25.71 31.27 10.94
CA LEU A 142 26.75 32.16 11.49
C LEU A 142 28.17 31.61 11.27
N VAL A 143 28.34 30.28 11.33
CA VAL A 143 29.65 29.62 11.12
C VAL A 143 29.98 29.53 9.64
N SER A 144 28.97 29.39 8.78
CA SER A 144 29.13 29.44 7.32
C SER A 144 29.00 30.89 6.87
N SER A 145 30.12 31.58 6.67
CA SER A 145 30.16 32.88 5.97
C SER A 145 29.78 32.71 4.49
N GLN A 146 28.52 32.37 4.24
CA GLN A 146 27.85 32.41 2.96
C GLN A 146 26.42 32.91 3.19
N VAL A 147 26.31 34.21 3.44
CA VAL A 147 25.09 34.92 3.08
C VAL A 147 25.06 34.87 1.56
N CYS A 148 24.05 34.21 0.98
CA CYS A 148 23.77 34.35 -0.45
C CYS A 148 23.38 35.81 -0.72
N PHE A 149 24.36 36.63 -1.10
CA PHE A 149 24.13 37.90 -1.76
C PHE A 149 24.48 37.72 -3.24
N MET A 150 23.50 37.98 -4.10
CA MET A 150 23.67 37.96 -5.55
C MET A 150 24.71 39.02 -5.96
N LEU A 151 25.65 38.60 -6.80
CA LEU A 151 26.77 39.34 -7.38
C LEU A 151 27.97 39.60 -6.45
N GLU A 152 29.13 39.14 -6.94
CA GLU A 152 30.50 39.39 -6.45
C GLU A 152 31.04 38.35 -5.45
N ALA A 153 31.68 37.32 -6.02
CA ALA A 153 32.47 36.35 -5.30
C ALA A 153 33.79 36.99 -4.83
N LEU A 154 33.79 37.61 -3.66
CA LEU A 154 35.01 38.08 -3.00
C LEU A 154 35.48 37.01 -2.02
N SER A 155 36.54 36.31 -2.41
CA SER A 155 37.22 35.30 -1.61
C SER A 155 37.87 35.96 -0.38
N VAL A 156 37.37 35.65 0.81
CA VAL A 156 38.13 35.85 2.06
C VAL A 156 38.16 34.52 2.77
N GLY A 157 39.32 33.85 2.71
CA GLY A 157 39.54 32.59 3.40
C GLY A 157 39.58 32.78 4.92
N TYR A 158 39.03 31.80 5.65
CA TYR A 158 39.76 31.05 6.69
C TYR A 158 38.88 29.90 7.22
N ALA A 159 39.23 28.68 6.82
CA ALA A 159 39.21 27.43 7.60
C ALA A 159 39.29 26.25 6.62
N SER A 160 40.18 25.29 6.90
CA SER A 160 40.34 24.12 6.03
C SER A 160 39.02 23.33 5.93
N PRO A 161 38.60 22.90 4.72
CA PRO A 161 37.36 22.16 4.48
C PRO A 161 37.08 20.96 5.44
N PRO A 162 38.06 20.22 5.99
CA PRO A 162 37.76 19.15 6.95
C PRO A 162 37.14 19.61 8.27
N LEU A 163 37.39 20.84 8.72
CA LEU A 163 36.95 21.30 10.05
C LEU A 163 35.46 21.71 10.04
N ALA A 164 34.99 22.29 8.93
CA ALA A 164 33.58 22.57 8.69
C ALA A 164 32.75 21.28 8.56
N LEU A 165 33.29 20.26 7.89
CA LEU A 165 32.69 18.94 7.82
C LEU A 165 32.62 18.30 9.22
N ALA A 166 33.70 18.33 10.00
CA ALA A 166 33.72 17.79 11.35
C ALA A 166 32.66 18.44 12.28
N LEU A 167 32.46 19.75 12.18
CA LEU A 167 31.41 20.47 12.92
C LEU A 167 29.99 20.06 12.48
N SER A 168 29.77 19.83 11.19
CA SER A 168 28.47 19.37 10.68
C SER A 168 28.12 17.94 11.14
N PHE A 169 29.11 17.04 11.18
CA PHE A 169 28.94 15.69 11.73
C PHE A 169 28.72 15.72 13.25
N SER A 170 29.39 16.62 13.97
CA SER A 170 29.16 16.85 15.40
C SER A 170 27.75 17.35 15.69
N GLY A 171 27.20 18.23 14.85
CA GLY A 171 25.83 18.73 14.97
C GLY A 171 24.79 17.63 14.78
N MET A 172 24.98 16.78 13.76
CA MET A 172 24.13 15.60 13.50
C MET A 172 24.18 14.61 14.67
N GLY A 173 25.37 14.36 15.23
CA GLY A 173 25.55 13.49 16.39
C GLY A 173 24.87 14.02 17.67
N CYS A 174 24.97 15.32 17.91
CA CYS A 174 24.31 15.96 19.06
C CYS A 174 22.78 15.86 18.95
N LEU A 175 22.23 16.05 17.74
CA LEU A 175 20.79 15.92 17.48
C LEU A 175 20.29 14.49 17.71
N LEU A 176 21.05 13.48 17.27
CA LEU A 176 20.76 12.07 17.53
C LEU A 176 20.87 11.71 19.03
N CYS A 177 21.83 12.27 19.75
CA CYS A 177 21.96 12.09 21.20
C CYS A 177 20.80 12.71 21.97
N VAL A 178 20.36 13.91 21.60
CA VAL A 178 19.19 14.56 22.22
C VAL A 178 17.93 13.73 21.98
N LEU A 179 17.76 13.18 20.77
CA LEU A 179 16.66 12.26 20.46
C LEU A 179 16.74 10.94 21.25
N ALA A 180 17.94 10.38 21.43
CA ALA A 180 18.16 9.15 22.19
C ALA A 180 17.99 9.33 23.71
N VAL A 181 18.32 10.51 24.23
CA VAL A 181 18.12 10.86 25.64
C VAL A 181 16.66 11.18 25.90
N ALA A 182 15.99 11.89 24.99
CA ALA A 182 14.56 12.14 25.06
C ALA A 182 13.76 10.81 25.03
N SER A 183 14.14 9.86 24.17
CA SER A 183 13.47 8.55 24.11
C SER A 183 13.67 7.72 25.38
N ARG A 184 14.80 7.85 26.07
CA ARG A 184 15.05 7.19 27.36
C ARG A 184 14.34 7.86 28.53
N LEU A 185 14.29 9.20 28.55
CA LEU A 185 13.65 9.98 29.62
C LEU A 185 12.12 9.93 29.59
N LEU A 186 11.51 9.80 28.40
CA LEU A 186 10.04 9.77 28.21
C LEU A 186 9.40 8.38 28.32
N GLY A 187 10.15 7.36 28.77
CA GLY A 187 9.54 6.09 29.20
C GLY A 187 10.11 4.84 28.56
N GLY A 188 11.39 4.54 28.85
CA GLY A 188 11.90 3.16 28.83
C GLY A 188 11.27 2.26 29.91
N ALA A 189 9.94 2.23 30.00
CA ALA A 189 9.16 1.37 30.87
C ALA A 189 7.76 1.10 30.26
N GLY A 190 7.74 0.38 29.14
CA GLY A 190 6.51 -0.11 28.51
C GLY A 190 6.79 -1.44 27.83
N ARG A 191 6.72 -2.52 28.61
CA ARG A 191 6.80 -3.95 28.22
C ARG A 191 6.78 -4.22 26.70
N VAL A 192 7.92 -4.63 26.18
CA VAL A 192 7.98 -5.50 25.00
C VAL A 192 7.34 -6.84 25.39
N THR A 193 6.04 -7.00 25.14
CA THR A 193 5.41 -8.32 25.06
C THR A 193 5.23 -8.66 23.59
N PHE A 194 6.14 -9.48 23.07
CA PHE A 194 5.89 -10.27 21.86
C PHE A 194 4.82 -11.30 22.20
N ASN A 195 3.62 -11.15 21.66
CA ASN A 195 2.68 -12.25 21.53
C ASN A 195 2.76 -12.76 20.09
N PHE A 196 3.38 -13.92 19.92
CA PHE A 196 3.13 -14.82 18.80
C PHE A 196 1.92 -15.68 19.18
N VAL A 197 0.79 -15.49 18.52
CA VAL A 197 -0.10 -16.50 17.89
C VAL A 197 -0.99 -15.75 16.90
#